data_AF-A0A1S7SLD5-F1
#
_entry.id   AF-A0A1S7SLD5-F1
#
_cell.length_a   1.000
_cell.length_b   1.000
_cell.length_c   1.000
_cell.angle_alpha   90.00
_cell.angle_beta   90.00
_cell.angle_gamma   90.00
#
_symmetry.space_group_name_H-M   'P 1'
#
loop_
_entity.id
_entity.type
_entity.pdbx_description
1 polymer ?
#
loop_
_entity_poly.entity_id
_entity_poly.type
_entity_poly.pdbx_seq_one_letter_code
_entity_poly.pdbx_strand_id
1 'polypeptide(L)' 'MNVHAPRPDRSPEAVAARQKAIDQARAANMRQGYQHDPVLEEASAAYVAGDLTREEYRARILPAPKA' A
#
# COMPACT_ATOMS: atom_id res chain seq x y z
N MET A 1 -19.54 -7.52 8.73
CA MET A 1 -18.79 -7.12 7.52
C MET A 1 -19.27 -5.72 7.15
N ASN A 2 -18.57 -4.66 7.59
CA ASN A 2 -18.99 -3.28 7.28
C ASN A 2 -18.47 -2.90 5.89
N VAL A 3 -19.33 -3.04 4.89
CA VAL A 3 -19.06 -2.80 3.46
C VAL A 3 -18.92 -1.32 3.06
N HIS A 4 -18.78 -0.41 4.04
CA HIS A 4 -18.72 1.04 3.82
C HIS A 4 -17.69 1.73 4.71
N ALA A 5 -16.47 1.17 4.84
CA ALA A 5 -15.36 2.02 5.27
C ALA A 5 -15.26 3.19 4.27
N PRO A 6 -15.20 4.45 4.74
CA PRO A 6 -15.06 5.58 3.83
C PRO A 6 -13.81 5.35 2.99
N ARG A 7 -13.99 5.41 1.66
CA ARG A 7 -12.86 5.28 0.73
C ARG A 7 -11.81 6.34 1.09
N PRO A 8 -10.51 6.02 1.02
CA PRO A 8 -9.45 6.97 1.32
C PRO A 8 -9.58 8.23 0.46
N ASP A 9 -9.18 9.37 1.02
CA ASP A 9 -9.09 10.63 0.30
C ASP A 9 -8.21 10.48 -0.95
N ARG A 10 -8.69 10.97 -2.08
CA ARG A 10 -8.04 10.93 -3.40
C ARG A 10 -7.60 12.32 -3.88
N SER A 11 -7.61 13.32 -3.00
CA SER A 11 -7.01 14.62 -3.27
C SER A 11 -5.56 14.45 -3.76
N PRO A 12 -5.09 15.31 -4.69
CA PRO A 12 -3.70 15.27 -5.16
C PRO A 12 -2.68 15.27 -4.01
N GLU A 13 -2.97 16.02 -2.95
CA GLU A 13 -2.15 16.11 -1.75
C GLU A 13 -2.08 14.76 -1.01
N ALA A 14 -3.23 14.09 -0.82
CA ALA A 14 -3.27 12.77 -0.18
C ALA A 14 -2.58 11.69 -1.01
N VAL A 15 -2.70 11.75 -2.34
CA VAL A 15 -1.99 10.84 -3.27
C VAL A 15 -0.48 11.08 -3.18
N ALA A 16 -0.03 12.34 -3.25
CA ALA A 16 1.38 12.69 -3.16
C ALA A 16 2.01 12.29 -1.81
N ALA A 17 1.28 12.47 -0.71
CA ALA A 17 1.72 12.04 0.62
C ALA A 17 1.92 10.53 0.70
N ARG A 18 1.01 9.73 0.14
CA ARG A 18 1.13 8.27 0.09
C ARG A 18 2.24 7.82 -0.86
N GLN A 19 2.38 8.45 -2.03
CA GLN A 19 3.47 8.15 -2.97
C GLN A 19 4.83 8.34 -2.28
N LYS A 20 5.03 9.47 -1.60
CA LYS A 20 6.25 9.74 -0.83
C LYS A 20 6.52 8.65 0.21
N ALA A 21 5.50 8.19 0.93
CA ALA A 21 5.66 7.13 1.92
C ALA A 21 6.05 5.78 1.30
N ILE A 22 5.42 5.41 0.18
CA ILE A 22 5.77 4.19 -0.57
C ILE A 22 7.18 4.27 -1.14
N ASP A 23 7.59 5.41 -1.69
CA ASP A 23 8.94 5.59 -2.23
C ASP A 23 10.02 5.45 -1.15
N GLN A 24 9.78 6.04 0.03
CA GLN A 24 10.66 5.89 1.19
C GLN A 24 10.77 4.43 1.65
N ALA A 25 9.64 3.72 1.74
CA ALA A 25 9.61 2.31 2.09
C ALA A 25 10.34 1.45 1.04
N ARG A 26 10.10 1.70 -0.25
CA ARG A 26 10.75 1.01 -1.36
C ARG A 26 12.26 1.24 -1.34
N ALA A 27 12.72 2.47 -1.13
CA ALA A 27 14.14 2.78 -0.99
C ALA A 27 14.78 2.07 0.22
N ALA A 28 14.07 1.99 1.36
CA ALA A 28 14.55 1.25 2.52
C ALA A 28 14.63 -0.26 2.25
N ASN A 29 13.65 -0.84 1.55
CA ASN A 29 13.64 -2.25 1.18
C ASN A 29 14.75 -2.56 0.18
N MET A 30 14.97 -1.71 -0.84
CA MET A 30 16.06 -1.90 -1.82
C MET A 30 17.43 -1.94 -1.14
N ARG A 31 17.65 -1.11 -0.11
CA ARG A 31 18.89 -1.16 0.71
C ARG A 31 19.06 -2.47 1.47
N GLN A 32 17.99 -3.22 1.70
CA GLN A 32 17.98 -4.53 2.33
C GLN A 32 17.97 -5.69 1.32
N GLY A 33 18.17 -5.39 0.02
CA GLY A 33 18.25 -6.40 -1.04
C GLY A 33 16.92 -6.77 -1.69
N TYR A 34 15.83 -6.06 -1.39
CA TYR A 34 14.59 -6.19 -2.16
C TYR A 34 14.83 -5.75 -3.61
N GLN A 35 14.49 -6.62 -4.57
CA GLN A 35 14.59 -6.31 -5.99
C GLN A 35 13.25 -5.82 -6.55
N HIS A 36 12.22 -6.66 -6.49
CA HIS A 36 10.90 -6.36 -7.00
C HIS A 36 9.95 -7.51 -6.64
N ASP A 37 8.75 -7.19 -6.15
CA ASP A 37 7.64 -8.13 -5.99
C ASP A 37 6.40 -7.52 -6.65
N PRO A 38 5.88 -8.13 -7.74
CA PRO A 38 4.73 -7.59 -8.46
C PRO A 38 3.48 -7.42 -7.59
N VAL A 39 3.27 -8.30 -6.60
CA VAL A 39 2.10 -8.24 -5.71
C VAL A 39 2.20 -7.02 -4.79
N LEU A 40 3.39 -6.75 -4.25
CA LEU A 40 3.64 -5.60 -3.39
C LEU A 40 3.52 -4.29 -4.18
N GLU A 41 4.04 -4.23 -5.40
CA GLU A 41 4.05 -3.01 -6.22
C GLU A 41 2.63 -2.67 -6.72
N GLU A 42 1.85 -3.66 -7.14
CA GLU A 42 0.45 -3.47 -7.52
C GLU A 42 -0.40 -3.01 -6.32
N ALA A 43 -0.24 -3.65 -5.16
CA ALA A 43 -0.94 -3.24 -3.95
C ALA A 43 -0.54 -1.83 -3.52
N SER A 44 0.73 -1.46 -3.67
CA SER A 44 1.23 -0.12 -3.32
C SER A 44 0.69 0.94 -4.25
N ALA A 45 0.60 0.67 -5.57
CA ALA A 45 -0.03 1.57 -6.53
C ALA A 45 -1.52 1.79 -6.22
N ALA A 46 -2.27 0.73 -5.95
CA ALA A 46 -3.70 0.84 -5.57
C ALA A 46 -3.89 1.57 -4.23
N TYR A 47 -2.97 1.38 -3.27
CA TYR A 47 -2.97 2.13 -2.02
C TYR A 47 -2.64 3.61 -2.23
N VAL A 48 -1.75 3.98 -3.16
CA VAL A 48 -1.45 5.38 -3.49
C VAL A 48 -2.61 6.06 -4.22
N ALA A 49 -3.29 5.35 -5.12
CA ALA A 49 -4.47 5.86 -5.83
C ALA A 49 -5.69 6.06 -4.90
N GLY A 50 -5.72 5.36 -3.76
CA GLY A 50 -6.85 5.39 -2.82
C GLY A 50 -7.94 4.40 -3.18
N ASP A 51 -7.57 3.38 -3.95
CA ASP A 51 -8.42 2.22 -4.23
C ASP A 51 -8.39 1.22 -3.07
N LEU A 52 -7.33 1.24 -2.26
CA LEU A 52 -7.23 0.46 -1.02
C LEU A 52 -7.14 1.35 0.21
N THR A 53 -7.87 0.96 1.24
CA THR A 53 -7.61 1.36 2.63
C THR A 53 -6.29 0.78 3.11
N ARG A 54 -5.78 1.28 4.24
CA ARG A 54 -4.53 0.78 4.84
C ARG A 54 -4.66 -0.68 5.27
N GLU A 55 -5.82 -1.06 5.77
CA GLU A 55 -6.16 -2.41 6.22
C GLU A 55 -6.19 -3.38 5.04
N GLU A 56 -6.84 -2.99 3.93
CA GLU A 56 -6.88 -3.80 2.69
C GLU A 56 -5.49 -3.95 2.07
N TYR A 57 -4.69 -2.87 2.06
CA TYR A 57 -3.29 -2.95 1.63
C TYR A 57 -2.51 -3.96 2.48
N ARG A 58 -2.61 -3.86 3.80
CA ARG A 58 -1.92 -4.76 4.74
C ARG A 58 -2.34 -6.22 4.53
N ALA A 59 -3.62 -6.48 4.31
CA ALA A 59 -4.15 -7.83 4.07
C ALA A 59 -3.64 -8.45 2.77
N ARG A 60 -3.26 -7.64 1.76
CA ARG A 60 -2.69 -8.13 0.50
C ARG A 60 -1.21 -8.48 0.59
N ILE A 61 -0.44 -7.68 1.35
CA ILE A 61 1.03 -7.81 1.37
C ILE A 61 1.55 -8.69 2.52
N LEU A 62 0.75 -8.88 3.58
CA LEU A 62 1.11 -9.79 4.66
C LEU A 62 0.47 -11.16 4.41
N PRO A 63 1.22 -12.26 4.60
CA PRO A 63 0.60 -13.57 4.65
C PRO A 63 -0.43 -13.59 5.79
N ALA A 64 -1.60 -14.19 5.52
CA ALA A 64 -2.56 -14.46 6.59
C ALA A 64 -1.85 -15.22 7.71
N PRO A 65 -2.11 -14.88 8.99
CA PRO A 65 -1.51 -15.62 10.10
C PRO A 65 -1.81 -17.11 9.93
N LYS A 66 -0.77 -17.95 9.95
CA LYS A 66 -0.97 -19.40 10.00
C LYS A 66 -1.70 -19.71 11.32
N ALA A 67 -2.85 -20.36 11.20
CA ALA A 67 -3.63 -20.89 12.33
C ALA A 67 -2.86 -21.99 13.08
#